data_AF-A0A2Y9QVR9-F1
#
_entry.id   AF-A0A2Y9QVR9-F1
#
_cell.length_a   1.000
_cell.length_b   1.000
_cell.length_c   1.000
_cell.angle_alpha   90.00
_cell.angle_beta   90.00
_cell.angle_gamma   90.00
#
_symmetry.space_group_name_H-M   'P 1'
#
loop_
_entity.id
_entity.type
_entity.pdbx_description
1 polymer ?
#
loop_
_entity_poly.entity_id
_entity_poly.type
_entity_poly.pdbx_seq_one_letter_code
_entity_poly.pdbx_strand_id
1 'polypeptide(L)'
;MAGAESCRPRWNRCSPQPLSEEQPLQVKVVGLFKSSSFQIAKSTAESLKTTYPSKFEDPIVVPLQEFAWDQYLQEKKRELNGETWEYSSYVMCFVNDRLLGDALELQKWAHRVWDILDVKPIALYEALTLDYSSKFLRETKHSFVFLDIAIDYYPVGRLIFELYCDACPKTCKNFQVLCTGKAGFSASGLRLHYKGSVFHRLVQNAWLQGGDIEAGRGDGGESIYGPTFEDENFSIPHNKRGVLGMVNKGRHSNGSQFYITLQSAPYLDRKYVAFGNL
;
A
#
# COMPACT_ATOMS: atom_id res chain seq x y z
N MET A 1 -74.05 -27.64 -47.15
CA MET A 1 -72.99 -28.52 -46.60
C MET A 1 -71.68 -28.08 -47.23
N ALA A 2 -70.78 -27.53 -46.42
CA ALA A 2 -69.56 -26.85 -46.84
C ALA A 2 -68.47 -27.84 -47.26
N GLY A 3 -67.75 -27.49 -48.32
CA GLY A 3 -66.56 -28.18 -48.83
C GLY A 3 -65.27 -27.72 -48.14
N ALA A 4 -64.24 -28.55 -48.32
CA ALA A 4 -62.97 -28.56 -47.61
C ALA A 4 -62.00 -27.40 -47.95
N GLU A 5 -61.17 -27.02 -46.97
CA GLU A 5 -59.94 -26.24 -47.21
C GLU A 5 -58.73 -26.84 -46.49
N SER A 6 -57.60 -26.78 -47.19
CA SER A 6 -56.32 -27.42 -46.94
C SER A 6 -55.45 -26.72 -45.89
N CYS A 7 -54.80 -27.49 -45.01
CA CYS A 7 -53.69 -26.99 -44.19
C CYS A 7 -52.40 -26.87 -45.02
N ARG A 8 -51.83 -25.65 -45.10
CA ARG A 8 -50.42 -25.41 -45.49
C ARG A 8 -49.64 -24.86 -44.28
N PRO A 9 -48.34 -25.19 -44.11
CA PRO A 9 -47.57 -24.79 -42.95
C PRO A 9 -47.09 -23.33 -43.07
N ARG A 10 -47.20 -22.56 -41.97
CA ARG A 10 -46.67 -21.20 -41.85
C ARG A 10 -45.14 -21.24 -41.73
N TRP A 11 -44.46 -20.64 -42.69
CA TRP A 11 -43.04 -20.32 -42.61
C TRP A 11 -42.86 -19.09 -41.70
N ASN A 12 -42.34 -19.29 -40.49
CA ASN A 12 -41.86 -18.18 -39.67
C ASN A 12 -40.47 -17.78 -40.17
N ARG A 13 -40.35 -16.55 -40.70
CA ARG A 13 -39.05 -15.91 -40.96
C ARG A 13 -38.38 -15.64 -39.61
N CYS A 14 -37.27 -16.30 -39.33
CA CYS A 14 -36.33 -15.86 -38.31
C CYS A 14 -35.75 -14.51 -38.74
N SER A 15 -36.14 -13.45 -38.05
CA SER A 15 -35.40 -12.19 -38.06
C SER A 15 -34.01 -12.43 -37.45
N PRO A 16 -32.92 -11.82 -37.97
CA PRO A 16 -31.62 -11.89 -37.31
C PRO A 16 -31.75 -11.21 -35.94
N GLN A 17 -31.39 -11.91 -34.88
CA GLN A 17 -31.19 -11.28 -33.58
C GLN A 17 -30.08 -10.23 -33.72
N PRO A 18 -30.24 -9.02 -33.17
CA PRO A 18 -29.16 -8.04 -33.16
C PRO A 18 -27.97 -8.63 -32.40
N LEU A 19 -26.78 -8.53 -33.01
CA LEU A 19 -25.50 -8.82 -32.39
C LEU A 19 -25.48 -8.17 -31.00
N SER A 20 -25.19 -8.97 -29.96
CA SER A 20 -25.03 -8.49 -28.59
C SER A 20 -24.09 -7.29 -28.60
N GLU A 21 -24.55 -6.12 -28.12
CA GLU A 21 -23.68 -4.98 -27.88
C GLU A 21 -22.54 -5.45 -26.96
N GLU A 22 -21.33 -5.52 -27.50
CA GLU A 22 -20.14 -5.91 -26.72
C GLU A 22 -20.05 -4.98 -25.51
N GLN A 23 -20.13 -5.55 -24.32
CA GLN A 23 -19.97 -4.80 -23.08
C GLN A 23 -18.61 -4.07 -23.10
N PRO A 24 -18.56 -2.80 -22.66
CA PRO A 24 -17.31 -2.06 -22.60
C PRO A 24 -16.29 -2.79 -21.73
N LEU A 25 -15.03 -2.73 -22.14
CA LEU A 25 -13.93 -3.38 -21.43
C LEU A 25 -13.60 -2.61 -20.15
N GLN A 26 -13.38 -3.35 -19.07
CA GLN A 26 -12.90 -2.82 -17.81
C GLN A 26 -11.40 -3.10 -17.67
N VAL A 27 -10.59 -2.03 -17.70
CA VAL A 27 -9.17 -2.13 -17.35
C VAL A 27 -9.01 -1.88 -15.86
N LYS A 28 -8.22 -2.73 -15.19
CA LYS A 28 -7.87 -2.58 -13.78
C LYS A 28 -6.36 -2.61 -13.61
N VAL A 29 -5.84 -1.64 -12.88
CA VAL A 29 -4.41 -1.48 -12.59
C VAL A 29 -4.23 -1.51 -11.08
N VAL A 30 -3.50 -2.50 -10.58
CA VAL A 30 -3.16 -2.64 -9.16
C VAL A 30 -1.65 -2.62 -9.03
N GLY A 31 -1.08 -1.74 -8.21
CA GLY A 31 0.38 -1.65 -8.13
C GLY A 31 0.92 -0.73 -7.06
N LEU A 32 2.23 -0.83 -6.84
CA LEU A 32 2.97 0.04 -5.95
C LEU A 32 2.97 1.46 -6.50
N PHE A 33 2.33 2.41 -5.79
CA PHE A 33 2.14 3.75 -6.33
C PHE A 33 3.44 4.56 -6.51
N LYS A 34 4.51 4.16 -5.80
CA LYS A 34 5.86 4.74 -5.91
C LYS A 34 6.66 4.18 -7.09
N SER A 35 6.09 3.26 -7.87
CA SER A 35 6.73 2.72 -9.07
C SER A 35 6.33 3.50 -10.32
N SER A 36 7.29 3.79 -11.19
CA SER A 36 7.02 4.33 -12.52
C SER A 36 6.17 3.37 -13.36
N SER A 37 6.33 2.05 -13.18
CA SER A 37 5.52 1.05 -13.87
C SER A 37 4.03 1.21 -13.57
N PHE A 38 3.67 1.59 -12.34
CA PHE A 38 2.28 1.85 -11.97
C PHE A 38 1.73 3.07 -12.72
N GLN A 39 2.50 4.16 -12.82
CA GLN A 39 2.07 5.35 -13.56
C GLN A 39 1.98 5.11 -15.08
N ILE A 40 2.87 4.28 -15.63
CA ILE A 40 2.81 3.86 -17.04
C ILE A 40 1.51 3.10 -17.30
N ALA A 41 1.22 2.09 -16.49
CA ALA A 41 0.02 1.29 -16.62
C ALA A 41 -1.25 2.13 -16.44
N LYS A 42 -1.28 3.00 -15.42
CA LYS A 42 -2.36 3.94 -15.16
C LYS A 42 -2.60 4.86 -16.36
N SER A 43 -1.55 5.51 -16.86
CA SER A 43 -1.67 6.40 -18.01
C SER A 43 -2.17 5.67 -19.26
N THR A 44 -1.73 4.44 -19.47
CA THR A 44 -2.20 3.61 -20.60
C THR A 44 -3.70 3.30 -20.46
N ALA A 45 -4.15 2.93 -19.27
CA ALA A 45 -5.56 2.67 -18.99
C ALA A 45 -6.43 3.93 -19.17
N GLU A 46 -5.96 5.09 -18.71
CA GLU A 46 -6.64 6.38 -18.90
C GLU A 46 -6.69 6.80 -20.38
N SER A 47 -5.62 6.55 -21.15
CA SER A 47 -5.60 6.79 -22.59
C SER A 47 -6.63 5.93 -23.33
N LEU A 48 -6.76 4.65 -22.99
CA LEU A 48 -7.78 3.76 -23.57
C LEU A 48 -9.20 4.31 -23.38
N LYS A 49 -9.54 4.73 -22.16
CA LYS A 49 -10.86 5.33 -21.85
C LYS A 49 -11.06 6.67 -22.57
N THR A 50 -10.04 7.52 -22.60
CA THR A 50 -10.14 8.85 -23.21
C THR A 50 -10.31 8.77 -24.73
N THR A 51 -9.58 7.87 -25.39
CA THR A 51 -9.63 7.73 -26.86
C THR A 51 -10.86 6.92 -27.30
N TYR A 52 -11.29 5.93 -26.52
CA TYR A 52 -12.44 5.07 -26.85
C TYR A 52 -13.49 5.03 -25.73
N PRO A 53 -14.19 6.14 -25.45
CA PRO A 53 -15.04 6.29 -24.27
C PRO A 53 -16.24 5.35 -24.21
N SER A 54 -16.73 4.85 -25.36
CA SER A 54 -17.82 3.88 -25.46
C SER A 54 -17.36 2.42 -25.43
N LYS A 55 -16.06 2.17 -25.58
CA LYS A 55 -15.48 0.81 -25.58
C LYS A 55 -14.86 0.43 -24.26
N PHE A 56 -14.65 1.39 -23.37
CA PHE A 56 -14.03 1.19 -22.08
C PHE A 56 -14.86 1.80 -20.96
N GLU A 57 -14.90 1.11 -19.84
CA GLU A 57 -15.32 1.68 -18.56
C GLU A 57 -14.21 2.54 -17.95
N ASP A 58 -14.54 3.36 -16.94
CA ASP A 58 -13.54 4.11 -16.19
C ASP A 58 -12.54 3.14 -15.55
N PRO A 59 -11.22 3.35 -15.70
CA PRO A 59 -10.24 2.40 -15.23
C PRO A 59 -10.26 2.27 -13.71
N ILE A 60 -10.21 1.03 -13.21
CA ILE A 60 -10.11 0.76 -11.77
C ILE A 60 -8.64 0.83 -11.38
N VAL A 61 -8.24 1.91 -10.70
CA VAL A 61 -6.86 2.14 -10.26
C VAL A 61 -6.74 1.91 -8.77
N VAL A 62 -5.99 0.89 -8.36
CA VAL A 62 -5.78 0.50 -6.96
C VAL A 62 -4.31 0.75 -6.58
N PRO A 63 -3.99 1.93 -6.03
CA PRO A 63 -2.65 2.23 -5.53
C PRO A 63 -2.38 1.47 -4.23
N LEU A 64 -1.25 0.77 -4.14
CA LEU A 64 -0.83 0.03 -2.95
C LEU A 64 0.49 0.57 -2.41
N GLN A 65 0.66 0.52 -1.09
CA GLN A 65 1.95 0.68 -0.40
C GLN A 65 2.75 -0.63 -0.47
N GLU A 66 4.04 -0.61 -0.13
CA GLU A 66 4.97 -1.75 -0.27
C GLU A 66 4.43 -3.03 0.40
N PHE A 67 4.00 -2.98 1.66
CA PHE A 67 3.47 -4.18 2.32
C PHE A 67 2.10 -4.62 1.78
N ALA A 68 1.24 -3.68 1.41
CA ALA A 68 -0.04 -4.01 0.80
C ALA A 68 0.16 -4.65 -0.57
N TRP A 69 1.18 -4.22 -1.32
CA TRP A 69 1.60 -4.82 -2.58
C TRP A 69 2.13 -6.23 -2.37
N ASP A 70 3.03 -6.44 -1.40
CA ASP A 70 3.56 -7.76 -1.07
C ASP A 70 2.44 -8.75 -0.73
N GLN A 71 1.51 -8.33 0.14
CA GLN A 71 0.37 -9.15 0.54
C GLN A 71 -0.54 -9.46 -0.64
N TYR A 72 -0.90 -8.43 -1.42
CA TYR A 72 -1.71 -8.59 -2.63
C TYR A 72 -1.06 -9.59 -3.60
N LEU A 73 0.24 -9.48 -3.81
CA LEU A 73 0.99 -10.36 -4.70
C LEU A 73 1.00 -11.81 -4.20
N GLN A 74 1.19 -12.04 -2.89
CA GLN A 74 1.12 -13.37 -2.29
C GLN A 74 -0.27 -14.01 -2.45
N GLU A 75 -1.33 -13.23 -2.20
CA GLU A 75 -2.71 -13.67 -2.38
C GLU A 75 -3.00 -14.02 -3.85
N LYS A 76 -2.57 -13.16 -4.78
CA LYS A 76 -2.73 -13.41 -6.22
C LYS A 76 -1.94 -14.61 -6.73
N LYS A 77 -0.72 -14.83 -6.22
CA LYS A 77 0.07 -16.04 -6.55
C LYS A 77 -0.65 -17.32 -6.14
N ARG A 78 -1.35 -17.31 -5.00
CA ARG A 78 -2.16 -18.44 -4.53
C ARG A 78 -3.41 -18.64 -5.40
N GLU A 79 -4.08 -17.56 -5.80
CA GLU A 79 -5.27 -17.62 -6.67
C GLU A 79 -4.95 -18.12 -8.09
N LEU A 80 -3.78 -17.76 -8.63
CA LEU A 80 -3.39 -18.04 -10.01
C LEU A 80 -2.63 -19.39 -10.18
N ASN A 81 -2.67 -20.29 -9.19
CA ASN A 81 -2.13 -21.66 -9.25
C ASN A 81 -0.72 -21.79 -9.88
N GLY A 82 0.20 -20.87 -9.58
CA GLY A 82 1.59 -20.98 -10.01
C GLY A 82 1.88 -20.52 -11.46
N GLU A 83 0.97 -19.87 -12.18
CA GLU A 83 1.33 -19.22 -13.47
C GLU A 83 2.23 -17.97 -13.27
N THR A 84 2.51 -17.58 -12.03
CA THR A 84 3.16 -16.30 -11.66
C THR A 84 4.37 -16.47 -10.72
N TRP A 85 5.05 -17.62 -10.78
CA TRP A 85 6.19 -17.91 -9.88
C TRP A 85 7.29 -16.82 -9.89
N GLU A 86 7.42 -16.05 -10.97
CA GLU A 86 8.34 -14.90 -11.08
C GLU A 86 7.66 -13.61 -11.53
N TYR A 87 6.55 -13.22 -10.91
CA TYR A 87 6.06 -11.86 -11.09
C TYR A 87 7.01 -10.86 -10.42
N SER A 88 7.87 -10.22 -11.22
CA SER A 88 8.93 -9.30 -10.80
C SER A 88 8.56 -7.82 -10.94
N SER A 89 7.40 -7.52 -11.55
CA SER A 89 6.92 -6.15 -11.73
C SER A 89 6.17 -5.64 -10.49
N TYR A 90 6.13 -4.32 -10.33
CA TYR A 90 5.43 -3.63 -9.24
C TYR A 90 3.98 -3.24 -9.58
N VAL A 91 3.44 -3.75 -10.68
CA VAL A 91 2.07 -3.48 -11.12
C VAL A 91 1.49 -4.69 -11.84
N MET A 92 0.22 -4.99 -11.60
CA MET A 92 -0.58 -5.99 -12.30
C MET A 92 -1.75 -5.32 -13.00
N CYS A 93 -1.91 -5.63 -14.28
CA CYS A 93 -2.94 -5.12 -15.17
C CYS A 93 -3.92 -6.23 -15.52
N PHE A 94 -5.21 -5.92 -15.49
CA PHE A 94 -6.29 -6.85 -15.81
C PHE A 94 -7.24 -6.23 -16.84
N VAL A 95 -7.82 -7.07 -17.69
CA VAL A 95 -8.92 -6.71 -18.60
C VAL A 95 -10.08 -7.65 -18.32
N ASN A 96 -11.23 -7.10 -17.93
CA ASN A 96 -12.41 -7.86 -17.51
C ASN A 96 -12.05 -8.96 -16.48
N ASP A 97 -11.30 -8.55 -15.44
CA ASP A 97 -10.78 -9.39 -14.34
C ASP A 97 -9.82 -10.53 -14.75
N ARG A 98 -9.43 -10.63 -16.02
CA ARG A 98 -8.38 -11.56 -16.48
C ARG A 98 -7.03 -10.87 -16.43
N LEU A 99 -6.03 -11.55 -15.85
CA LEU A 99 -4.66 -11.03 -15.80
C LEU A 99 -4.13 -10.84 -17.23
N LEU A 100 -3.73 -9.61 -17.55
CA LEU A 100 -3.07 -9.27 -18.80
C LEU A 100 -1.55 -9.36 -18.66
N GLY A 101 -1.01 -8.91 -17.52
CA GLY A 101 0.42 -8.84 -17.26
C GLY A 101 0.79 -7.55 -16.54
N ASP A 102 1.98 -7.02 -16.81
CA ASP A 102 2.48 -5.78 -16.22
C ASP A 102 2.18 -4.55 -17.07
N ALA A 103 2.89 -3.44 -16.82
CA ALA A 103 2.77 -2.21 -17.60
C ALA A 103 3.15 -2.40 -19.08
N LEU A 104 4.18 -3.20 -19.37
CA LEU A 104 4.66 -3.41 -20.72
C LEU A 104 3.67 -4.25 -21.52
N GLU A 105 3.13 -5.32 -20.92
CA GLU A 105 2.11 -6.15 -21.57
C GLU A 105 0.81 -5.37 -21.80
N LEU A 106 0.44 -4.45 -20.89
CA LEU A 106 -0.67 -3.53 -21.11
C LEU A 106 -0.42 -2.59 -22.29
N GLN A 107 0.76 -1.98 -22.41
CA GLN A 107 1.10 -1.11 -23.54
C GLN A 107 1.11 -1.88 -24.88
N LYS A 108 1.70 -3.08 -24.91
CA LYS A 108 1.70 -3.94 -26.11
C LYS A 108 0.29 -4.31 -26.55
N TRP A 109 -0.58 -4.67 -25.61
CA TRP A 109 -1.98 -4.96 -25.89
C TRP A 109 -2.73 -3.72 -26.39
N ALA A 110 -2.55 -2.58 -25.74
CA ALA A 110 -3.16 -1.31 -26.15
C ALA A 110 -2.75 -0.90 -27.56
N HIS A 111 -1.47 -1.05 -27.91
CA HIS A 111 -0.99 -0.76 -29.25
C HIS A 111 -1.56 -1.74 -30.29
N ARG A 112 -1.46 -3.04 -30.03
CA ARG A 112 -1.85 -4.07 -31.01
C ARG A 112 -3.35 -4.09 -31.29
N VAL A 113 -4.19 -3.85 -30.28
CA VAL A 113 -5.64 -4.01 -30.38
C VAL A 113 -6.35 -2.67 -30.60
N TRP A 114 -5.80 -1.59 -30.06
CA TRP A 114 -6.46 -0.27 -30.01
C TRP A 114 -5.62 0.83 -30.66
N ASP A 115 -4.49 0.51 -31.29
CA ASP A 115 -3.58 1.47 -31.93
C ASP A 115 -3.15 2.63 -30.99
N ILE A 116 -3.11 2.37 -29.69
CA ILE A 116 -2.63 3.35 -28.70
C ILE A 116 -1.14 3.15 -28.51
N LEU A 117 -0.38 4.16 -28.95
CA LEU A 117 1.06 4.22 -28.73
C LEU A 117 1.39 5.27 -27.66
N ASP A 118 2.09 4.83 -26.63
CA ASP A 118 2.60 5.70 -25.59
C ASP A 118 4.03 6.14 -25.91
N VAL A 119 4.18 7.40 -26.30
CA VAL A 119 5.49 8.03 -26.63
C VAL A 119 6.05 8.87 -25.49
N LYS A 120 5.44 8.82 -24.30
CA LYS A 120 5.87 9.64 -23.16
C LYS A 120 7.24 9.18 -22.66
N PRO A 121 8.17 10.11 -22.36
CA PRO A 121 9.49 9.74 -21.88
C PRO A 121 9.43 9.21 -20.44
N ILE A 122 10.36 8.31 -20.07
CA ILE A 122 10.44 7.74 -18.71
C ILE A 122 10.51 8.83 -17.63
N ALA A 123 11.25 9.90 -17.87
CA ALA A 123 11.36 11.04 -16.95
C ALA A 123 10.00 11.68 -16.61
N LEU A 124 9.04 11.67 -17.54
CA LEU A 124 7.68 12.15 -17.26
C LEU A 124 6.97 11.21 -16.29
N TYR A 125 7.13 9.90 -16.45
CA TYR A 125 6.55 8.92 -15.53
C TYR A 125 7.16 8.99 -14.14
N GLU A 126 8.46 9.21 -14.03
CA GLU A 126 9.12 9.45 -12.75
C GLU A 126 8.56 10.71 -12.07
N ALA A 127 8.41 11.81 -12.81
CA ALA A 127 7.82 13.04 -12.29
C ALA A 127 6.36 12.84 -11.84
N LEU A 128 5.55 12.14 -12.62
CA LEU A 128 4.16 11.79 -12.25
C LEU A 128 4.12 10.89 -11.03
N THR A 129 5.07 9.95 -10.88
CA THR A 129 5.17 9.07 -9.72
C THR A 129 5.44 9.86 -8.45
N LEU A 130 6.37 10.82 -8.52
CA LEU A 130 6.69 11.71 -7.41
C LEU A 130 5.52 12.63 -7.04
N ASP A 131 4.84 13.22 -8.02
CA ASP A 131 3.67 14.06 -7.79
C ASP A 131 2.52 13.24 -7.18
N TYR A 132 2.24 12.05 -7.72
CA TYR A 132 1.20 11.16 -7.20
C TYR A 132 1.49 10.76 -5.76
N SER A 133 2.73 10.35 -5.46
CA SER A 133 3.16 10.00 -4.10
C SER A 133 2.99 11.18 -3.14
N SER A 134 3.35 12.39 -3.58
CA SER A 134 3.22 13.61 -2.78
C SER A 134 1.76 13.99 -2.54
N LYS A 135 0.89 13.86 -3.57
CA LYS A 135 -0.56 14.06 -3.45
C LYS A 135 -1.18 13.07 -2.49
N PHE A 136 -0.90 11.78 -2.67
CA PHE A 136 -1.39 10.71 -1.80
C PHE A 136 -1.07 10.99 -0.32
N LEU A 137 0.19 11.33 -0.01
CA LEU A 137 0.59 11.66 1.37
C LEU A 137 -0.14 12.90 1.91
N ARG A 138 -0.35 13.95 1.09
CA ARG A 138 -1.07 15.16 1.52
C ARG A 138 -2.57 14.93 1.74
N GLU A 139 -3.20 14.13 0.91
CA GLU A 139 -4.65 13.93 0.89
C GLU A 139 -5.16 13.06 2.05
N THR A 140 -4.33 12.14 2.56
CA THR A 140 -4.69 11.33 3.74
C THR A 140 -4.99 12.15 4.99
N LYS A 141 -4.50 13.40 5.06
CA LYS A 141 -4.53 14.28 6.25
C LYS A 141 -3.85 13.66 7.49
N HIS A 142 -3.16 12.53 7.35
CA HIS A 142 -2.41 11.90 8.42
C HIS A 142 -1.01 12.51 8.52
N SER A 143 -0.40 12.37 9.70
CA SER A 143 0.97 12.83 9.92
C SER A 143 1.95 11.74 9.50
N PHE A 144 2.97 12.11 8.73
CA PHE A 144 4.03 11.19 8.32
C PHE A 144 5.36 11.59 8.93
N VAL A 145 6.14 10.58 9.28
CA VAL A 145 7.55 10.71 9.68
C VAL A 145 8.37 9.67 8.94
N PHE A 146 9.68 9.84 8.92
CA PHE A 146 10.55 8.85 8.30
C PHE A 146 11.80 8.59 9.12
N LEU A 147 12.38 7.41 8.91
CA LEU A 147 13.69 7.01 9.41
C LEU A 147 14.52 6.53 8.22
N ASP A 148 15.68 7.13 8.02
CA ASP A 148 16.69 6.63 7.09
C ASP A 148 17.49 5.52 7.76
N ILE A 149 17.52 4.35 7.13
CA ILE A 149 18.12 3.14 7.68
C ILE A 149 19.44 2.85 6.98
N ALA A 150 20.45 2.54 7.78
CA ALA A 150 21.71 1.99 7.32
C ALA A 150 21.93 0.62 7.99
N ILE A 151 22.55 -0.29 7.25
CA ILE A 151 23.15 -1.51 7.81
C ILE A 151 24.65 -1.26 7.83
N ASP A 152 25.24 -1.36 9.01
CA ASP A 152 26.56 -0.83 9.33
C ASP A 152 26.63 0.67 9.01
N TYR A 153 27.23 1.03 7.88
CA TYR A 153 27.35 2.41 7.39
C TYR A 153 26.79 2.60 5.99
N TYR A 154 26.15 1.57 5.43
CA TYR A 154 25.59 1.59 4.09
C TYR A 154 24.10 1.94 4.17
N PRO A 155 23.66 3.08 3.63
CA PRO A 155 22.24 3.41 3.54
C PRO A 155 21.51 2.35 2.71
N VAL A 156 20.45 1.76 3.29
CA VAL A 156 19.65 0.71 2.62
C VAL A 156 18.26 1.17 2.22
N GLY A 157 17.79 2.28 2.78
CA GLY A 157 16.49 2.84 2.40
C GLY A 157 15.88 3.72 3.48
N ARG A 158 14.64 4.14 3.20
CA ARG A 158 13.86 5.02 4.06
C ARG A 158 12.56 4.32 4.45
N LEU A 159 12.30 4.23 5.74
CA LEU A 159 11.00 3.82 6.28
C LEU A 159 10.15 5.07 6.46
N ILE A 160 8.93 5.10 5.90
CA ILE A 160 7.98 6.21 6.04
C ILE A 160 6.79 5.71 6.84
N PHE A 161 6.56 6.27 8.02
CA PHE A 161 5.48 5.86 8.91
C PHE A 161 4.33 6.85 8.83
N GLU A 162 3.13 6.32 8.61
CA GLU A 162 1.86 6.99 8.84
C GLU A 162 1.51 6.91 10.33
N LEU A 163 1.18 8.06 10.94
CA LEU A 163 0.79 8.16 12.34
C LEU A 163 -0.70 8.42 12.47
N TYR A 164 -1.38 7.60 13.28
CA TYR A 164 -2.80 7.70 13.58
C TYR A 164 -3.02 8.66 14.75
N CYS A 165 -2.70 9.94 14.51
CA CYS A 165 -2.74 11.02 15.50
C CYS A 165 -4.16 11.33 16.00
N ASP A 166 -5.19 10.94 15.26
CA ASP A 166 -6.60 11.03 15.63
C ASP A 166 -6.95 10.03 16.74
N ALA A 167 -6.40 8.81 16.67
CA ALA A 167 -6.56 7.80 17.70
C ALA A 167 -5.59 8.03 18.88
N CYS A 168 -4.29 8.14 18.59
CA CYS A 168 -3.21 8.15 19.58
C CYS A 168 -2.39 9.46 19.56
N PRO A 169 -2.98 10.65 19.79
CA PRO A 169 -2.29 11.93 19.63
C PRO A 169 -1.03 12.06 20.51
N LYS A 170 -1.06 11.61 21.77
CA LYS A 170 0.08 11.71 22.68
C LYS A 170 1.22 10.77 22.27
N THR A 171 0.88 9.54 21.92
CA THR A 171 1.84 8.52 21.47
C THR A 171 2.49 8.94 20.15
N CYS A 172 1.68 9.41 19.19
CA CYS A 172 2.17 9.91 17.91
C CYS A 172 3.06 11.14 18.08
N LYS A 173 2.69 12.07 18.97
CA LYS A 173 3.49 13.26 19.24
C LYS A 173 4.85 12.91 19.85
N ASN A 174 4.89 11.96 20.78
CA ASN A 174 6.14 11.41 21.34
C ASN A 174 7.05 10.90 20.22
N PHE A 175 6.55 9.97 19.40
CA PHE A 175 7.31 9.37 18.31
C PHE A 175 7.78 10.42 17.30
N GLN A 176 6.89 11.33 16.88
CA GLN A 176 7.20 12.38 15.91
C GLN A 176 8.31 13.32 16.42
N VAL A 177 8.23 13.76 17.67
CA VAL A 177 9.24 14.67 18.21
C VAL A 177 10.60 13.97 18.34
N LEU A 178 10.63 12.69 18.76
CA LEU A 178 11.84 11.87 18.78
C LEU A 178 12.42 11.66 17.36
N CYS A 179 11.59 11.49 16.33
CA CYS A 179 12.06 11.47 14.93
C CYS A 179 12.73 12.79 14.53
N THR A 180 12.17 13.93 14.93
CA THR A 180 12.71 15.25 14.56
C THR A 180 13.90 15.70 15.38
N GLY A 181 14.08 15.14 16.59
CA GLY A 181 15.08 15.58 17.57
C GLY A 181 14.89 16.99 18.12
N LYS A 182 13.69 17.57 18.00
CA LYS A 182 13.37 18.93 18.46
C LYS A 182 13.19 19.05 19.98
N ALA A 183 13.08 17.93 20.71
CA ALA A 183 12.88 17.94 22.16
C ALA A 183 14.14 18.35 22.97
N GLY A 184 15.33 18.31 22.37
CA GLY A 184 16.57 18.62 23.08
C GLY A 184 16.97 17.50 24.05
N PHE A 185 17.05 17.81 25.34
CA PHE A 185 17.48 16.89 26.39
C PHE A 185 16.39 16.70 27.43
N SER A 186 16.29 15.49 27.98
CA SER A 186 15.43 15.21 29.13
C SER A 186 16.05 15.71 30.44
N ALA A 187 15.31 15.58 31.54
CA ALA A 187 15.78 15.96 32.87
C ALA A 187 16.98 15.13 33.36
N SER A 188 17.15 13.90 32.86
CA SER A 188 18.32 13.05 33.15
C SER A 188 19.54 13.39 32.28
N GLY A 189 19.41 14.34 31.36
CA GLY A 189 20.46 14.71 30.41
C GLY A 189 20.48 13.82 29.16
N LEU A 190 19.48 12.95 28.97
CA LEU A 190 19.37 12.10 27.79
C LEU A 190 18.93 12.91 26.57
N ARG A 191 19.59 12.73 25.43
CA ARG A 191 19.22 13.42 24.18
C ARG A 191 17.99 12.76 23.56
N LEU A 192 16.91 13.52 23.39
CA LEU A 192 15.61 13.01 22.97
C LEU A 192 15.49 12.97 21.44
N HIS A 193 16.13 11.98 20.80
CA HIS A 193 15.96 11.71 19.37
C HIS A 193 16.24 10.26 18.96
N TYR A 194 15.78 9.85 17.78
CA TYR A 194 16.12 8.54 17.19
C TYR A 194 17.39 8.53 16.33
N LYS A 195 17.95 9.69 15.96
CA LYS A 195 19.14 9.73 15.10
C LYS A 195 20.31 9.00 15.77
N GLY A 196 20.86 7.99 15.11
CA GLY A 196 21.95 7.18 15.64
C GLY A 196 21.51 6.07 16.62
N SER A 197 20.22 5.98 16.95
CA SER A 197 19.67 4.80 17.62
C SER A 197 19.61 3.61 16.65
N VAL A 198 19.66 2.40 17.19
CA VAL A 198 19.70 1.16 16.42
C VAL A 198 18.40 0.37 16.57
N PHE A 199 18.16 -0.56 15.63
CA PHE A 199 17.24 -1.66 15.87
C PHE A 199 17.96 -2.76 16.65
N HIS A 200 17.82 -2.74 17.97
CA HIS A 200 18.54 -3.63 18.88
C HIS A 200 17.97 -5.05 18.95
N ARG A 201 16.75 -5.28 18.43
CA ARG A 201 16.11 -6.60 18.48
C ARG A 201 15.29 -6.88 17.22
N LEU A 202 15.63 -7.98 16.55
CA LEU A 202 14.84 -8.59 15.48
C LEU A 202 14.28 -9.92 15.98
N VAL A 203 12.95 -10.03 16.04
CA VAL A 203 12.28 -11.31 16.25
C VAL A 203 11.73 -11.76 14.90
N GLN A 204 12.40 -12.75 14.31
CA GLN A 204 12.01 -13.30 13.00
C GLN A 204 10.53 -13.69 13.01
N ASN A 205 9.82 -13.31 11.95
CA ASN A 205 8.38 -13.55 11.81
C ASN A 205 7.57 -13.01 13.01
N ALA A 206 7.97 -11.90 13.63
CA ALA A 206 7.15 -11.27 14.65
C ALA A 206 7.24 -9.75 14.57
N TRP A 207 8.36 -9.17 14.98
CA TRP A 207 8.56 -7.72 14.94
C TRP A 207 10.05 -7.34 14.89
N LEU A 208 10.28 -6.14 14.37
CA LEU A 208 11.55 -5.42 14.46
C LEU A 208 11.41 -4.34 15.52
N GLN A 209 12.32 -4.27 16.49
CA GLN A 209 12.27 -3.34 17.61
C GLN A 209 13.51 -2.44 17.64
N GLY A 210 13.29 -1.16 17.93
CA GLY A 210 14.32 -0.14 18.04
C GLY A 210 13.89 0.99 18.97
N GLY A 211 14.60 2.11 18.89
CA GLY A 211 14.24 3.32 19.63
C GLY A 211 14.67 3.31 21.10
N ASP A 212 15.60 2.44 21.50
CA ASP A 212 16.36 2.68 22.73
C ASP A 212 17.38 3.79 22.41
N ILE A 213 17.04 5.01 22.84
CA ILE A 213 17.80 6.23 22.54
C ILE A 213 18.92 6.50 23.56
N GLU A 214 19.09 5.61 24.54
CA GLU A 214 20.07 5.75 25.62
C GLU A 214 21.31 4.91 25.35
N ALA A 215 21.20 3.58 25.45
CA ALA A 215 22.32 2.67 25.29
C ALA A 215 22.17 1.76 24.05
N GLY A 216 20.99 1.72 23.44
CA GLY A 216 20.71 0.84 22.30
C GLY A 216 20.72 -0.65 22.66
N ARG A 217 20.50 -1.01 23.93
CA ARG A 217 20.51 -2.42 24.40
C ARG A 217 19.11 -2.97 24.68
N GLY A 218 18.09 -2.11 24.64
CA GLY A 218 16.69 -2.42 24.90
C GLY A 218 16.27 -2.27 26.36
N ASP A 219 17.17 -1.86 27.25
CA ASP A 219 16.89 -1.63 28.68
C ASP A 219 16.63 -0.15 29.01
N GLY A 220 16.90 0.78 28.09
CA GLY A 220 16.82 2.23 28.32
C GLY A 220 15.75 2.98 27.53
N GLY A 221 15.89 4.31 27.55
CA GLY A 221 15.09 5.25 26.77
C GLY A 221 13.99 5.96 27.56
N GLU A 222 13.69 7.19 27.16
CA GLU A 222 12.71 8.07 27.81
C GLU A 222 11.76 8.68 26.78
N SER A 223 10.56 9.03 27.23
CA SER A 223 9.62 9.78 26.41
C SER A 223 9.94 11.28 26.42
N ILE A 224 9.31 12.03 25.51
CA ILE A 224 9.38 13.51 25.53
C ILE A 224 8.67 14.13 26.75
N TYR A 225 7.93 13.33 27.51
CA TYR A 225 7.16 13.76 28.67
C TYR A 225 7.83 13.40 30.01
N GLY A 226 9.01 12.78 29.98
CA GLY A 226 9.70 12.21 31.14
C GLY A 226 10.00 10.73 30.94
N PRO A 227 10.36 9.98 32.01
CA PRO A 227 10.80 8.60 31.91
C PRO A 227 9.81 7.71 31.14
N THR A 228 8.53 7.79 31.48
CA THR A 228 7.47 7.03 30.80
C THR A 228 6.16 7.81 30.70
N PHE A 229 5.22 7.33 29.88
CA PHE A 229 3.83 7.80 29.81
C PHE A 229 2.82 6.65 29.67
N GLU A 230 1.57 6.97 30.02
CA GLU A 230 0.43 6.05 30.04
C GLU A 230 0.07 5.45 28.67
N ASP A 231 -0.54 4.26 28.66
CA ASP A 231 -1.18 3.70 27.46
C ASP A 231 -2.40 4.55 27.07
N GLU A 232 -2.50 4.93 25.80
CA GLU A 232 -3.50 5.89 25.33
C GLU A 232 -4.81 5.20 24.89
N ASN A 233 -4.75 4.28 23.92
CA ASN A 233 -5.89 3.44 23.53
C ASN A 233 -5.41 2.13 22.88
N PHE A 234 -6.36 1.23 22.63
CA PHE A 234 -6.15 -0.06 21.95
C PHE A 234 -7.12 -0.28 20.78
N SER A 235 -7.54 0.79 20.09
CA SER A 235 -8.51 0.70 18.99
C SER A 235 -7.89 0.16 17.70
N ILE A 236 -6.58 0.31 17.52
CA ILE A 236 -5.84 -0.14 16.35
C ILE A 236 -5.36 -1.58 16.58
N PRO A 237 -5.78 -2.55 15.76
CA PRO A 237 -5.39 -3.95 15.91
C PRO A 237 -4.04 -4.27 15.25
N HIS A 238 -3.33 -5.26 15.79
CA HIS A 238 -2.11 -5.82 15.21
C HIS A 238 -2.41 -6.88 14.14
N ASN A 239 -3.28 -6.56 13.19
CA ASN A 239 -3.84 -7.53 12.24
C ASN A 239 -3.02 -7.70 10.94
N LYS A 240 -1.94 -6.93 10.76
CA LYS A 240 -1.13 -6.96 9.54
C LYS A 240 0.35 -6.70 9.81
N ARG A 241 1.17 -6.92 8.78
CA ARG A 241 2.58 -6.49 8.71
C ARG A 241 2.63 -4.97 8.58
N GLY A 242 3.65 -4.36 9.20
CA GLY A 242 3.91 -2.91 9.13
C GLY A 242 3.29 -2.10 10.28
N VAL A 243 2.50 -2.71 11.17
CA VAL A 243 1.89 -1.99 12.30
C VAL A 243 2.99 -1.45 13.21
N LEU A 244 2.94 -0.14 13.46
CA LEU A 244 3.84 0.56 14.35
C LEU A 244 3.23 0.61 15.76
N GLY A 245 3.95 0.04 16.72
CA GLY A 245 3.50 -0.01 18.12
C GLY A 245 4.59 0.42 19.11
N MET A 246 4.14 0.83 20.29
CA MET A 246 5.01 1.32 21.35
C MET A 246 5.38 0.18 22.30
N VAL A 247 6.67 0.03 22.58
CA VAL A 247 7.15 -0.93 23.57
C VAL A 247 6.93 -0.36 24.97
N ASN A 248 6.46 -1.20 25.88
CA ASN A 248 6.35 -0.91 27.30
C ASN A 248 6.98 -2.05 28.13
N LYS A 249 7.25 -1.77 29.42
CA LYS A 249 7.79 -2.67 30.45
C LYS A 249 6.69 -3.09 31.44
N GLY A 250 5.44 -3.03 31.00
CA GLY A 250 4.25 -3.09 31.85
C GLY A 250 3.23 -2.06 31.39
N ARG A 251 2.01 -2.16 31.93
CA ARG A 251 0.98 -1.16 31.65
C ARG A 251 1.49 0.24 31.98
N HIS A 252 1.13 1.19 31.13
CA HIS A 252 1.38 2.61 31.36
C HIS A 252 2.86 3.02 31.46
N SER A 253 3.75 2.27 30.82
CA SER A 253 5.19 2.53 30.89
C SER A 253 5.80 2.74 29.49
N ASN A 254 5.10 3.46 28.62
CA ASN A 254 5.59 3.77 27.27
C ASN A 254 6.75 4.77 27.34
N GLY A 255 7.79 4.56 26.54
CA GLY A 255 8.99 5.41 26.51
C GLY A 255 9.33 5.87 25.09
N SER A 256 10.57 5.62 24.66
CA SER A 256 11.03 5.85 23.28
C SER A 256 11.05 4.59 22.41
N GLN A 257 11.06 3.40 23.02
CA GLN A 257 11.19 2.16 22.25
C GLN A 257 9.91 1.83 21.48
N PHE A 258 10.07 1.44 20.22
CA PHE A 258 8.96 1.08 19.33
C PHE A 258 9.25 -0.23 18.61
N TYR A 259 8.20 -0.82 18.03
CA TYR A 259 8.31 -1.99 17.17
C TYR A 259 7.50 -1.83 15.89
N ILE A 260 7.92 -2.54 14.86
CA ILE A 260 7.23 -2.68 13.58
C ILE A 260 6.90 -4.15 13.40
N THR A 261 5.62 -4.49 13.23
CA THR A 261 5.21 -5.88 13.04
C THR A 261 5.72 -6.41 11.69
N LEU A 262 6.24 -7.63 11.68
CA LEU A 262 6.65 -8.35 10.47
C LEU A 262 5.58 -9.30 9.97
N GLN A 263 4.56 -9.56 10.79
CA GLN A 263 3.35 -10.33 10.47
C GLN A 263 2.19 -9.89 11.37
N SER A 264 0.98 -10.42 11.16
CA SER A 264 -0.10 -10.22 12.12
C SER A 264 0.29 -10.75 13.50
N ALA A 265 0.05 -9.95 14.54
CA ALA A 265 0.37 -10.26 15.93
C ALA A 265 -0.78 -9.93 16.89
N PRO A 266 -1.98 -10.53 16.75
CA PRO A 266 -3.16 -10.16 17.56
C PRO A 266 -2.97 -10.40 19.07
N TYR A 267 -2.00 -11.23 19.46
CA TYR A 267 -1.65 -11.46 20.86
C TYR A 267 -1.04 -10.24 21.58
N LEU A 268 -0.65 -9.20 20.82
CA LEU A 268 -0.21 -7.89 21.30
C LEU A 268 -1.39 -6.93 21.58
N ASP A 269 -2.57 -7.22 21.04
CA ASP A 269 -3.75 -6.38 21.21
C ASP A 269 -4.09 -6.21 22.70
N ARG A 270 -4.46 -4.98 23.07
CA ARG A 270 -4.79 -4.59 24.45
C ARG A 270 -3.65 -4.70 25.47
N LYS A 271 -2.42 -4.99 25.01
CA LYS A 271 -1.20 -5.01 25.82
C LYS A 271 -0.22 -3.91 25.40
N TYR A 272 -0.18 -3.61 24.11
CA TYR A 272 0.68 -2.59 23.53
C TYR A 272 -0.14 -1.65 22.67
N VAL A 273 0.22 -0.37 22.70
CA VAL A 273 -0.45 0.68 21.91
C VAL A 273 0.08 0.63 20.48
N ALA A 274 -0.77 0.27 19.52
CA ALA A 274 -0.52 0.55 18.11
C ALA A 274 -0.93 1.99 17.80
N PHE A 275 -0.11 2.71 17.03
CA PHE A 275 -0.33 4.13 16.78
C PHE A 275 0.01 4.58 15.35
N GLY A 276 0.32 3.63 14.46
CA GLY A 276 0.63 3.94 13.08
C GLY A 276 0.90 2.71 12.24
N ASN A 277 1.34 2.94 11.02
CA ASN A 277 1.73 1.89 10.08
C ASN A 277 2.88 2.36 9.19
N LEU A 278 3.73 1.42 8.79
CA LEU A 278 4.76 1.58 7.75
C LEU A 278 4.17 1.36 6.36
#